data_AF-I8TDL4-F1
#
_entry.id   AF-I8TDL4-F1
#
_cell.length_a   1.000
_cell.length_b   1.000
_cell.length_c   1.000
_cell.angle_alpha   90.00
_cell.angle_beta   90.00
_cell.angle_gamma   90.00
#
_symmetry.space_group_name_H-M   'P 1'
#
loop_
_entity.id
_entity.type
_entity.pdbx_description
1 polymer ?
#
loop_
_entity_poly.entity_id
_entity_poly.type
_entity_poly.pdbx_seq_one_letter_code
_entity_poly.pdbx_strand_id
1 'polypeptide(L)'
;MKTIFTHARRLLGSLLLLSLFGSATPALAERCFGAVGQQCGGFHQGQFAGVAMCLPASNGADRANCKVSGGSMTHDPCCAANPNGVMCGTSPENNRCSAEWTRAVNRAVWSYQWTRNVNDEVENTTGTVRGPDYCARDGAGVHRNDRNFCCSGNSHRAGFWDRIGRPNLYRCD
;
A
#
# COMPACT_ATOMS: atom_id res chain seq x y z
N MET A 1 77.75 -1.81 13.25
CA MET A 1 77.57 -1.51 14.69
C MET A 1 76.50 -0.42 14.83
N LYS A 2 75.45 -0.70 15.63
CA LYS A 2 74.60 0.18 16.49
C LYS A 2 74.08 1.51 15.89
N THR A 3 72.82 1.98 15.96
CA THR A 3 71.60 1.78 16.78
C THR A 3 70.58 2.84 16.24
N ILE A 4 69.31 2.58 15.88
CA ILE A 4 68.08 2.36 16.70
C ILE A 4 67.26 3.64 17.03
N PHE A 5 66.00 3.65 16.54
CA PHE A 5 64.73 4.25 17.03
C PHE A 5 64.58 5.80 17.00
N THR A 6 63.41 6.47 16.84
CA THR A 6 61.99 6.16 17.16
C THR A 6 61.06 7.25 16.55
N HIS A 7 59.84 6.87 16.16
CA HIS A 7 58.56 7.65 16.18
C HIS A 7 58.41 8.87 15.23
N ALA A 8 57.25 9.19 14.64
CA ALA A 8 55.87 8.92 15.01
C ALA A 8 54.95 8.84 13.78
N ARG A 9 54.04 7.87 13.80
CA ARG A 9 52.82 7.80 12.98
C ARG A 9 51.96 9.05 13.22
N ARG A 10 51.49 9.70 12.16
CA ARG A 10 50.23 10.45 12.19
C ARG A 10 49.27 9.86 11.18
N LEU A 11 48.51 8.90 11.69
CA LEU A 11 47.21 8.48 11.18
C LEU A 11 46.26 9.69 11.27
N LEU A 12 45.97 10.34 10.14
CA LEU A 12 44.76 11.14 10.01
C LEU A 12 43.70 10.22 9.44
N GLY A 13 42.93 9.63 10.36
CA GLY A 13 41.79 8.80 10.06
C GLY A 13 40.75 9.61 9.29
N SER A 14 40.57 9.27 8.02
CA SER A 14 39.32 9.55 7.33
C SER A 14 38.31 8.55 7.86
N LEU A 15 37.42 9.01 8.75
CA LEU A 15 36.19 8.30 9.07
C LEU A 15 35.41 8.09 7.77
N LEU A 16 35.48 6.87 7.23
CA LEU A 16 34.56 6.41 6.20
C LEU A 16 33.20 6.22 6.89
N LEU A 17 32.39 7.27 6.88
CA LEU A 17 31.00 7.21 7.30
C LEU A 17 30.22 6.30 6.36
N LEU A 18 29.37 5.49 6.99
CA LEU A 18 28.45 4.51 6.44
C LEU A 18 27.78 4.93 5.13
N SER A 19 27.80 4.00 4.18
CA SER A 19 26.61 3.70 3.39
C SER A 19 26.43 2.19 3.38
N LEU A 20 25.74 1.69 4.42
CA LEU A 20 25.01 0.44 4.35
C LEU A 20 23.95 0.64 3.26
N PHE A 21 24.32 0.36 2.01
CA PHE A 21 23.33 0.07 0.99
C PHE A 21 22.73 -1.27 1.42
N GLY A 22 21.69 -1.19 2.26
CA GLY A 22 20.78 -2.30 2.44
C GLY A 22 20.30 -2.67 1.05
N SER A 23 20.69 -3.86 0.60
CA SER A 23 20.14 -4.46 -0.60
C SER A 23 18.64 -4.60 -0.36
N ALA A 24 17.88 -3.59 -0.77
CA ALA A 24 16.44 -3.71 -0.90
C ALA A 24 16.24 -4.79 -1.96
N THR A 25 16.04 -6.02 -1.52
CA THR A 25 15.41 -7.04 -2.36
C THR A 25 14.17 -6.38 -2.95
N PRO A 26 14.04 -6.29 -4.29
CA PRO A 26 12.89 -5.65 -4.88
C PRO A 26 11.66 -6.31 -4.28
N ALA A 27 10.81 -5.49 -3.66
CA ALA A 27 9.42 -5.88 -3.45
C ALA A 27 8.97 -6.45 -4.79
N LEU A 28 8.45 -7.68 -4.79
CA LEU A 28 7.92 -8.31 -5.99
C LEU A 28 7.14 -7.26 -6.77
N ALA A 29 7.45 -7.13 -8.05
CA ALA A 29 6.87 -6.10 -8.91
C ALA A 29 5.33 -6.22 -8.87
N GLU A 30 4.70 -5.42 -8.02
CA GLU A 30 3.27 -5.55 -7.70
C GLU A 30 2.47 -4.56 -8.54
N ARG A 31 1.45 -5.08 -9.23
CA ARG A 31 0.53 -4.27 -10.02
C ARG A 31 -0.69 -3.88 -9.18
N CYS A 32 -1.27 -2.73 -9.49
CA CYS A 32 -2.38 -2.14 -8.75
C CYS A 32 -2.10 -1.87 -7.26
N PHE A 33 -0.87 -1.51 -6.93
CA PHE A 33 -0.38 -1.21 -5.57
C PHE A 33 -1.14 -0.03 -4.92
N GLY A 34 -2.15 -0.35 -4.12
CA GLY A 34 -3.10 0.50 -3.44
C GLY A 34 -4.56 0.01 -3.60
N ALA A 35 -4.84 -0.79 -4.63
CA ALA A 35 -6.15 -1.37 -4.90
C ALA A 35 -6.45 -2.57 -3.98
N VAL A 36 -7.73 -2.92 -3.88
CA VAL A 36 -8.18 -4.07 -3.10
C VAL A 36 -7.91 -5.34 -3.90
N GLY A 37 -7.21 -6.29 -3.28
CA GLY A 37 -6.83 -7.56 -3.91
C GLY A 37 -5.39 -7.53 -4.44
N GLN A 38 -4.81 -8.71 -4.62
CA GLN A 38 -3.42 -8.85 -5.07
C GLN A 38 -3.32 -8.73 -6.59
N GLN A 39 -2.28 -8.06 -7.10
CA GLN A 39 -1.90 -8.08 -8.51
C GLN A 39 -3.04 -7.73 -9.48
N CYS A 40 -3.82 -6.68 -9.18
CA CYS A 40 -5.00 -6.30 -9.97
C CYS A 40 -6.10 -7.37 -10.07
N GLY A 41 -6.08 -8.38 -9.18
CA GLY A 41 -6.99 -9.52 -9.17
C GLY A 41 -7.69 -9.72 -7.82
N GLY A 42 -8.84 -10.41 -7.86
CA GLY A 42 -9.71 -10.63 -6.70
C GLY A 42 -9.11 -11.56 -5.63
N PHE A 43 -9.83 -11.72 -4.53
CA PHE A 43 -9.48 -12.70 -3.49
C PHE A 43 -9.61 -14.12 -4.06
N HIS A 44 -8.49 -14.75 -4.41
CA HIS A 44 -8.45 -16.16 -4.79
C HIS A 44 -8.39 -17.02 -3.54
N GLN A 45 -9.55 -17.28 -2.89
CA GLN A 45 -9.82 -18.39 -1.96
C GLN A 45 -11.05 -18.06 -1.08
N GLY A 46 -12.27 -18.19 -1.62
CA GLY A 46 -13.51 -18.34 -0.84
C GLY A 46 -13.95 -17.22 0.12
N GLN A 47 -13.11 -16.21 0.41
CA GLN A 47 -13.38 -15.17 1.40
C GLN A 47 -14.36 -14.11 0.89
N PHE A 48 -14.40 -13.88 -0.42
CA PHE A 48 -15.34 -12.97 -1.10
C PHE A 48 -15.66 -13.47 -2.51
N ALA A 49 -16.27 -14.66 -2.62
CA ALA A 49 -16.64 -15.23 -3.90
C ALA A 49 -17.62 -14.29 -4.66
N GLY A 50 -17.24 -13.83 -5.85
CA GLY A 50 -18.13 -13.10 -6.76
C GLY A 50 -18.01 -11.56 -6.77
N VAL A 51 -17.07 -10.95 -6.04
CA VAL A 51 -16.84 -9.50 -6.12
C VAL A 51 -15.55 -9.23 -6.92
N ALA A 52 -15.70 -8.74 -8.15
CA ALA A 52 -14.56 -8.27 -8.95
C ALA A 52 -14.01 -6.98 -8.32
N MET A 53 -12.84 -7.07 -7.68
CA MET A 53 -12.19 -5.93 -7.02
C MET A 53 -11.41 -5.06 -8.01
N CYS A 54 -10.99 -5.63 -9.13
CA CYS A 54 -10.49 -4.91 -10.29
C CYS A 54 -11.11 -5.56 -11.52
N LEU A 55 -11.76 -4.74 -12.35
CA LEU A 55 -12.23 -5.16 -13.65
C LEU A 55 -11.15 -4.78 -14.67
N PRO A 56 -10.61 -5.74 -15.43
CA PRO A 56 -9.64 -5.44 -16.46
C PRO A 56 -10.24 -4.45 -17.45
N ALA A 57 -9.38 -3.62 -18.03
CA ALA A 57 -9.80 -2.67 -19.03
C ALA A 57 -10.41 -3.42 -20.23
N SER A 58 -11.66 -3.11 -20.58
CA SER A 58 -12.29 -3.66 -21.79
C SER A 58 -11.98 -2.78 -23.00
N ASN A 59 -11.89 -3.38 -24.18
CA ASN A 59 -11.83 -2.69 -25.49
C ASN A 59 -10.63 -1.72 -25.68
N GLY A 60 -9.42 -2.11 -25.27
CA GLY A 60 -8.20 -1.35 -25.57
C GLY A 60 -8.00 -0.09 -24.73
N ALA A 61 -8.62 -0.01 -23.56
CA ALA A 61 -8.26 0.99 -22.56
C ALA A 61 -7.02 0.53 -21.77
N ASP A 62 -6.11 1.45 -21.42
CA ASP A 62 -4.86 1.14 -20.69
C ASP A 62 -5.04 1.15 -19.16
N ARG A 63 -6.29 1.06 -18.67
CA ARG A 63 -6.61 1.25 -17.25
C ARG A 63 -7.71 0.34 -16.73
N ALA A 64 -7.37 -0.54 -15.79
CA ALA A 64 -8.31 -1.33 -15.02
C ALA A 64 -9.17 -0.47 -14.07
N ASN A 65 -10.44 -0.85 -13.92
CA ASN A 65 -11.37 -0.23 -12.98
C ASN A 65 -11.28 -0.97 -11.64
N CYS A 66 -10.54 -0.40 -10.69
CA CYS A 66 -10.22 -1.01 -9.42
C CYS A 66 -10.95 -0.37 -8.26
N LYS A 67 -11.39 -1.22 -7.32
CA LYS A 67 -11.76 -0.85 -5.97
C LYS A 67 -10.49 -0.54 -5.19
N VAL A 68 -10.52 0.56 -4.48
CA VAL A 68 -9.44 1.07 -3.64
C VAL A 68 -10.02 1.37 -2.26
N SER A 69 -9.22 1.18 -1.22
CA SER A 69 -9.62 1.52 0.14
C SER A 69 -8.44 2.07 0.93
N GLY A 70 -8.73 2.82 2.00
CA GLY A 70 -7.68 3.23 2.94
C GLY A 70 -7.03 2.05 3.67
N GLY A 71 -7.63 0.85 3.63
CA GLY A 71 -7.03 -0.36 4.16
C GLY A 71 -6.00 -0.98 3.20
N SER A 72 -6.35 -1.16 1.92
CA SER A 72 -5.43 -1.65 0.89
C SER A 72 -4.25 -0.69 0.69
N MET A 73 -4.52 0.62 0.64
CA MET A 73 -3.46 1.65 0.56
C MET A 73 -2.49 1.65 1.76
N THR A 74 -2.81 0.95 2.85
CA THR A 74 -1.88 0.73 3.98
C THR A 74 -1.30 -0.69 4.06
N HIS A 75 -2.00 -1.69 3.54
CA HIS A 75 -1.54 -3.08 3.57
C HIS A 75 -0.45 -3.33 2.54
N ASP A 76 -0.59 -2.80 1.33
CA ASP A 76 0.40 -3.02 0.26
C ASP A 76 1.80 -2.49 0.64
N PRO A 77 1.97 -1.25 1.18
CA PRO A 77 3.27 -0.82 1.70
C PRO A 77 3.84 -1.73 2.81
N CYS A 78 2.98 -2.29 3.66
CA CYS A 78 3.42 -3.23 4.68
C CYS A 78 3.93 -4.53 4.06
N CYS A 79 3.22 -5.06 3.05
CA CYS A 79 3.61 -6.27 2.33
C CYS A 79 4.90 -6.08 1.54
N ALA A 80 5.09 -4.91 0.90
CA ALA A 80 6.36 -4.59 0.25
C ALA A 80 7.54 -4.61 1.23
N ALA A 81 7.34 -4.15 2.47
CA ALA A 81 8.36 -4.20 3.53
C ALA A 81 8.47 -5.59 4.21
N ASN A 82 7.42 -6.41 4.16
CA ASN A 82 7.32 -7.70 4.83
C ASN A 82 6.62 -8.72 3.91
N PRO A 83 7.33 -9.28 2.91
CA PRO A 83 6.70 -10.14 1.90
C PRO A 83 6.00 -11.38 2.47
N ASN A 84 6.44 -11.83 3.64
CA ASN A 84 5.87 -12.96 4.37
C ASN A 84 4.87 -12.55 5.47
N GLY A 85 4.41 -11.30 5.49
CA GLY A 85 3.32 -10.86 6.36
C GLY A 85 1.97 -11.46 5.98
N VAL A 86 0.97 -11.25 6.84
CA VAL A 86 -0.39 -11.76 6.68
C VAL A 86 -0.95 -11.33 5.33
N MET A 87 -1.30 -12.33 4.51
CA MET A 87 -1.92 -12.17 3.19
C MET A 87 -1.08 -11.36 2.19
N CYS A 88 0.25 -11.39 2.35
CA CYS A 88 1.21 -10.78 1.42
C CYS A 88 1.71 -11.75 0.32
N GLY A 89 1.26 -13.01 0.33
CA GLY A 89 1.48 -13.96 -0.77
C GLY A 89 2.78 -14.77 -0.72
N THR A 90 3.70 -14.50 0.20
CA THR A 90 4.92 -15.31 0.39
C THR A 90 4.79 -16.27 1.57
N SER A 91 5.22 -17.52 1.39
CA SER A 91 5.29 -18.55 2.43
C SER A 91 6.72 -18.75 2.96
N PRO A 92 6.91 -19.10 4.26
CA PRO A 92 5.87 -19.24 5.28
C PRO A 92 5.34 -17.89 5.75
N GLU A 93 4.02 -17.80 5.97
CA GLU A 93 3.37 -16.59 6.47
C GLU A 93 3.69 -16.34 7.96
N ASN A 94 3.76 -15.07 8.36
CA ASN A 94 3.89 -14.62 9.74
C ASN A 94 2.86 -13.51 10.08
N ASN A 95 2.85 -13.07 11.34
CA ASN A 95 1.85 -12.12 11.86
C ASN A 95 2.09 -10.64 11.53
N ARG A 96 3.15 -10.28 10.78
CA ARG A 96 3.36 -8.90 10.32
C ARG A 96 2.23 -8.49 9.38
N CYS A 97 1.93 -7.20 9.30
CA CYS A 97 0.85 -6.65 8.48
C CYS A 97 -0.58 -7.07 8.89
N SER A 98 -0.76 -7.75 10.03
CA SER A 98 -2.07 -8.21 10.51
C SER A 98 -3.05 -7.07 10.82
N ALA A 99 -2.55 -5.94 11.32
CA ALA A 99 -3.37 -4.77 11.61
C ALA A 99 -3.88 -4.10 10.33
N GLU A 100 -3.01 -3.94 9.34
CA GLU A 100 -3.29 -3.40 8.03
C GLU A 100 -4.23 -4.31 7.25
N TRP A 101 -4.02 -5.64 7.32
CA TRP A 101 -4.92 -6.63 6.75
C TRP A 101 -6.32 -6.54 7.37
N THR A 102 -6.41 -6.51 8.71
CA THR A 102 -7.69 -6.37 9.43
C THR A 102 -8.41 -5.08 9.03
N ARG A 103 -7.66 -3.98 8.86
CA ARG A 103 -8.20 -2.72 8.33
C ARG A 103 -8.73 -2.90 6.91
N ALA A 104 -7.99 -3.53 6.00
CA ALA A 104 -8.40 -3.80 4.63
C ALA A 104 -9.69 -4.63 4.55
N VAL A 105 -9.76 -5.74 5.29
CA VAL A 105 -10.97 -6.58 5.39
C VAL A 105 -12.14 -5.77 5.93
N ASN A 106 -11.93 -4.98 6.99
CA ASN A 106 -12.99 -4.13 7.53
C ASN A 106 -13.50 -3.12 6.48
N ARG A 107 -12.61 -2.52 5.69
CA ARG A 107 -13.03 -1.58 4.63
C ARG A 107 -13.80 -2.28 3.52
N ALA A 108 -13.42 -3.49 3.16
CA ALA A 108 -14.14 -4.28 2.18
C ALA A 108 -15.54 -4.68 2.67
N VAL A 109 -15.65 -5.30 3.85
CA VAL A 109 -16.92 -5.78 4.41
C VAL A 109 -17.94 -4.66 4.57
N TRP A 110 -17.49 -3.48 5.04
CA TRP A 110 -18.37 -2.34 5.26
C TRP A 110 -18.44 -1.37 4.07
N SER A 111 -17.96 -1.79 2.90
CA SER A 111 -18.01 -1.01 1.65
C SER A 111 -17.40 0.40 1.77
N TYR A 112 -16.35 0.58 2.59
CA TYR A 112 -15.51 1.79 2.62
C TYR A 112 -14.46 1.76 1.52
N GLN A 113 -14.93 1.56 0.29
CA GLN A 113 -14.13 1.47 -0.92
C GLN A 113 -14.63 2.50 -1.93
N TRP A 114 -13.74 2.94 -2.81
CA TRP A 114 -14.06 3.77 -3.96
C TRP A 114 -13.44 3.18 -5.22
N THR A 115 -13.78 3.73 -6.38
CA THR A 115 -13.30 3.22 -7.66
C THR A 115 -12.26 4.16 -8.26
N ARG A 116 -11.20 3.60 -8.85
CA ARG A 116 -10.16 4.29 -9.61
C ARG A 116 -9.83 3.56 -10.90
N ASN A 117 -9.49 4.33 -11.93
CA ASN A 117 -8.89 3.80 -13.15
C ASN A 117 -7.38 3.76 -12.97
N VAL A 118 -6.88 2.57 -12.68
CA VAL A 118 -5.48 2.28 -12.37
C VAL A 118 -4.80 1.77 -13.62
N ASN A 119 -3.59 2.23 -13.91
CA ASN A 119 -2.76 1.60 -14.92
C ASN A 119 -2.18 0.31 -14.32
N ASP A 120 -2.67 -0.83 -14.81
CA ASP A 120 -2.33 -2.19 -14.39
C ASP A 120 -1.13 -2.78 -15.16
N GLU A 121 -0.56 -2.04 -16.10
CA GLU A 121 0.69 -2.39 -16.78
C GLU A 121 1.92 -1.89 -16.01
N VAL A 122 1.75 -0.89 -15.15
CA VAL A 122 2.85 -0.32 -14.36
C VAL A 122 3.06 -1.11 -13.08
N GLU A 123 4.22 -1.73 -13.00
CA GLU A 123 4.69 -2.43 -11.81
C GLU A 123 5.19 -1.43 -10.74
N ASN A 124 4.79 -1.66 -9.50
CA ASN A 124 5.32 -0.94 -8.36
C ASN A 124 6.58 -1.63 -7.85
N THR A 125 7.73 -0.99 -8.06
CA THR A 125 9.04 -1.45 -7.57
C THR A 125 9.51 -0.69 -6.33
N THR A 126 8.74 0.29 -5.88
CA THR A 126 9.11 1.19 -4.78
C THR A 126 8.55 0.76 -3.42
N GLY A 127 7.51 -0.08 -3.43
CA GLY A 127 6.75 -0.41 -2.22
C GLY A 127 5.93 0.76 -1.66
N THR A 128 5.70 1.82 -2.46
CA THR A 128 4.95 3.01 -2.05
C THR A 128 3.74 3.23 -2.92
N VAL A 129 2.59 3.52 -2.30
CA VAL A 129 1.36 3.83 -3.04
C VAL A 129 1.46 5.24 -3.63
N ARG A 130 1.26 5.35 -4.94
CA ARG A 130 1.21 6.65 -5.63
C ARG A 130 -0.12 7.36 -5.31
N GLY A 131 -0.15 8.09 -4.20
CA GLY A 131 -1.36 8.75 -3.66
C GLY A 131 -2.33 9.32 -4.72
N PRO A 132 -1.89 10.18 -5.66
CA PRO A 132 -2.78 10.77 -6.68
C PRO A 132 -3.49 9.77 -7.61
N ASP A 133 -2.88 8.61 -7.85
CA ASP A 133 -3.43 7.58 -8.73
C ASP A 133 -4.55 6.79 -8.03
N TYR A 134 -4.47 6.68 -6.71
CA TYR A 134 -5.33 5.85 -5.88
C TYR A 134 -6.28 6.63 -4.95
N CYS A 135 -6.05 7.92 -4.69
CA CYS A 135 -6.85 8.70 -3.75
C CYS A 135 -8.35 8.73 -4.10
N ALA A 136 -9.18 8.89 -3.07
CA ALA A 136 -10.62 9.01 -3.16
C ALA A 136 -11.02 10.38 -3.71
N ARG A 137 -11.75 10.40 -4.83
CA ARG A 137 -12.24 11.64 -5.47
C ARG A 137 -13.40 12.26 -4.68
N ASP A 138 -13.77 13.49 -5.01
CA ASP A 138 -14.97 14.15 -4.49
C ASP A 138 -16.20 13.22 -4.53
N GLY A 139 -16.99 13.27 -3.45
CA GLY A 139 -18.17 12.44 -3.22
C GLY A 139 -17.89 10.98 -2.81
N ALA A 140 -16.65 10.49 -2.94
CA ALA A 140 -16.30 9.12 -2.59
C ALA A 140 -16.41 8.88 -1.07
N GLY A 141 -16.94 7.70 -0.72
CA GLY A 141 -17.19 7.34 0.67
C GLY A 141 -15.99 6.64 1.32
N VAL A 142 -15.39 7.28 2.33
CA VAL A 142 -14.26 6.75 3.11
C VAL A 142 -14.65 6.48 4.56
N HIS A 143 -13.87 5.65 5.25
CA HIS A 143 -14.02 5.48 6.70
C HIS A 143 -13.48 6.71 7.44
N ARG A 144 -14.00 7.02 8.64
CA ARG A 144 -13.56 8.17 9.48
C ARG A 144 -12.03 8.26 9.73
N ASN A 145 -11.34 7.13 9.73
CA ASN A 145 -9.88 7.04 9.95
C ASN A 145 -9.07 7.06 8.63
N ASP A 146 -9.74 7.18 7.49
CA ASP A 146 -9.16 7.08 6.15
C ASP A 146 -9.34 8.42 5.39
N ARG A 147 -9.69 9.50 6.10
CA ARG A 147 -9.97 10.83 5.53
C ARG A 147 -8.76 11.43 4.80
N ASN A 148 -7.56 11.09 5.25
CA ASN A 148 -6.30 11.49 4.62
C ASN A 148 -6.10 10.88 3.21
N PHE A 149 -6.92 9.91 2.80
CA PHE A 149 -6.89 9.34 1.45
C PHE A 149 -7.81 10.07 0.47
N CYS A 150 -8.56 11.09 0.89
CA CYS A 150 -9.26 12.00 -0.03
C CYS A 150 -8.23 12.79 -0.86
N CYS A 151 -8.45 12.89 -2.17
CA CYS A 151 -7.53 13.58 -3.08
C CYS A 151 -7.35 15.06 -2.71
N SER A 152 -8.41 15.70 -2.21
CA SER A 152 -8.39 17.09 -1.73
C SER A 152 -7.77 17.25 -0.34
N GLY A 153 -7.56 16.14 0.38
CA GLY A 153 -7.24 16.12 1.81
C GLY A 153 -8.42 16.49 2.71
N ASN A 154 -9.57 16.86 2.13
CA ASN A 154 -10.76 17.31 2.85
C ASN A 154 -11.88 16.28 2.76
N SER A 155 -12.74 16.28 3.78
CA SER A 155 -13.89 15.39 3.85
C SER A 155 -14.85 15.88 4.92
N HIS A 156 -16.13 15.64 4.70
CA HIS A 156 -17.18 15.86 5.68
C HIS A 156 -17.83 14.54 6.10
N ARG A 157 -18.50 14.55 7.25
CA ARG A 157 -19.26 13.39 7.73
C ARG A 157 -20.50 13.22 6.87
N ALA A 158 -20.78 11.99 6.41
CA ALA A 158 -21.93 11.74 5.55
C ALA A 158 -23.27 11.96 6.28
N GLY A 159 -24.34 12.12 5.48
CA GLY A 159 -25.71 12.25 5.98
C GLY A 159 -26.14 11.07 6.85
N PHE A 160 -27.19 11.25 7.65
CA PHE A 160 -27.71 10.20 8.54
C PHE A 160 -28.06 8.91 7.78
N TRP A 161 -28.81 9.04 6.68
CA TRP A 161 -29.29 7.91 5.89
C TRP A 161 -28.15 7.08 5.26
N ASP A 162 -27.10 7.76 4.77
CA ASP A 162 -25.89 7.10 4.25
C ASP A 162 -25.14 6.28 5.31
N ARG A 163 -25.31 6.62 6.59
CA ARG A 163 -24.58 6.02 7.71
C ARG A 163 -25.29 4.84 8.36
N ILE A 164 -26.53 4.52 7.97
CA ILE A 164 -27.26 3.36 8.55
C ILE A 164 -26.49 2.05 8.28
N GLY A 165 -26.05 1.82 7.04
CA GLY A 165 -25.23 0.66 6.69
C GLY A 165 -23.73 0.88 6.90
N ARG A 166 -23.29 2.12 7.13
CA ARG A 166 -21.88 2.53 7.20
C ARG A 166 -21.67 3.57 8.30
N PRO A 167 -21.71 3.21 9.59
CA PRO A 167 -21.77 4.17 10.70
C PRO A 167 -20.64 5.20 10.75
N ASN A 168 -19.49 4.86 10.16
CA ASN A 168 -18.27 5.67 10.16
C ASN A 168 -18.00 6.34 8.82
N LEU A 169 -19.03 6.52 7.98
CA LEU A 169 -18.89 7.09 6.65
C LEU A 169 -18.63 8.60 6.66
N TYR A 170 -17.58 8.97 5.94
CA TYR A 170 -17.25 10.33 5.52
C TYR A 170 -17.23 10.38 3.99
N ARG A 171 -17.51 11.54 3.41
CA ARG A 171 -17.40 11.78 1.97
C ARG A 171 -16.27 12.76 1.72
N CYS A 172 -15.45 12.50 0.72
CA CYS A 172 -14.43 13.44 0.28
C CYS A 172 -15.09 14.67 -0.36
N ASP A 173 -14.43 15.83 -0.18
CA ASP A 173 -14.75 17.11 -0.83
C ASP A 173 -13.95 17.30 -2.12
#